data_AF-A0A401INY5-F1
#
_entry.id   AF-A0A401INY5-F1
#
_cell.length_a   1.000
_cell.length_b   1.000
_cell.length_c   1.000
_cell.angle_alpha   90.00
_cell.angle_beta   90.00
_cell.angle_gamma   90.00
#
_symmetry.space_group_name_H-M   'P 1'
#
loop_
_entity.id
_entity.type
_entity.pdbx_description
1 polymer ?
#
loop_
_entity_poly.entity_id
_entity_poly.type
_entity_poly.pdbx_seq_one_letter_code
_entity_poly.pdbx_strand_id
1 'polypeptide(L)'
;MDQEVYEILPNYLQHILNVITEQVDNGKWLELDEAIELFHRSSFSWLYMGAIAQVVKELKIYQGKFKTFKDFCEKALDRSRSYIERLIKASKIVIELAQMGFSKLPVNEAQARPLTKYQGDELADRWNEVIHTIPSHLITAEIVEERMDEKKEYAYRSIKIPRKVWDEFEAKVLDKGGNPKKELEKLLGEWEPEEETQDEEVLEDEIIEPVTVEQVNRWLDDLENLCRKL
;
A
#
# COMPACT_ATOMS: atom_id res chain seq x y z
N MET A 1 -37.71 5.46 -29.69
CA MET A 1 -37.59 5.94 -28.29
C MET A 1 -36.25 5.45 -27.83
N ASP A 2 -35.33 6.40 -27.78
CA ASP A 2 -33.97 6.22 -28.27
C ASP A 2 -33.05 5.45 -27.34
N GLN A 3 -32.23 4.61 -27.97
CA GLN A 3 -31.30 3.66 -27.39
C GLN A 3 -29.91 4.31 -27.15
N GLU A 4 -29.87 5.62 -26.92
CA GLU A 4 -28.66 6.44 -27.10
C GLU A 4 -28.30 7.35 -25.91
N VAL A 5 -28.74 7.01 -24.70
CA VAL A 5 -28.22 7.61 -23.46
C VAL A 5 -28.11 6.54 -22.37
N TYR A 6 -27.33 5.49 -22.63
CA TYR A 6 -26.61 4.85 -21.53
C TYR A 6 -25.33 5.67 -21.39
N GLU A 7 -25.27 6.52 -20.36
CA GLU A 7 -24.03 7.13 -19.91
C GLU A 7 -22.98 6.03 -19.83
N ILE A 8 -22.00 6.06 -20.74
CA ILE A 8 -20.92 5.08 -20.77
C ILE A 8 -20.22 5.25 -19.44
N LEU A 9 -20.44 4.28 -18.54
CA LEU A 9 -19.72 4.23 -17.28
C LEU A 9 -18.24 4.38 -17.59
N PRO A 10 -17.50 5.17 -16.81
CA PRO A 10 -16.05 5.15 -16.91
C PRO A 10 -15.59 3.69 -16.96
N ASN A 11 -14.81 3.31 -17.98
CA ASN A 11 -14.51 1.91 -18.32
C ASN A 11 -14.11 1.02 -17.12
N TYR A 12 -13.54 1.62 -16.08
CA TYR A 12 -13.19 0.92 -14.83
C TYR A 12 -14.40 0.49 -13.99
N LEU A 13 -15.49 1.27 -13.94
CA LEU A 13 -16.74 0.86 -13.26
C LEU A 13 -17.47 -0.20 -14.07
N GLN A 14 -17.44 -0.11 -15.40
CA GLN A 14 -18.01 -1.16 -16.26
C GLN A 14 -17.30 -2.49 -16.06
N HIS A 15 -15.97 -2.48 -15.86
CA HIS A 15 -15.22 -3.70 -15.57
C HIS A 15 -15.66 -4.36 -14.25
N ILE A 16 -15.82 -3.56 -13.18
CA ILE A 16 -16.31 -4.04 -11.88
C ILE A 16 -17.73 -4.59 -12.00
N LEU A 17 -18.62 -3.86 -12.70
CA LEU A 17 -19.99 -4.29 -12.95
C LEU A 17 -20.00 -5.63 -13.69
N ASN A 18 -19.23 -5.78 -14.77
CA ASN A 18 -19.14 -7.01 -15.53
C ASN A 18 -18.66 -8.19 -14.70
N VAL A 19 -17.63 -8.00 -13.85
CA VAL A 19 -17.14 -9.06 -12.96
C VAL A 19 -18.28 -9.57 -12.08
N ILE A 20 -19.04 -8.66 -11.47
CA ILE A 20 -20.13 -9.01 -10.53
C ILE A 20 -21.32 -9.61 -11.28
N THR A 21 -21.73 -9.04 -12.41
CA THR A 21 -22.83 -9.54 -13.24
C THR A 21 -22.54 -10.94 -13.79
N GLU A 22 -21.30 -11.23 -14.21
CA GLU A 22 -20.91 -12.57 -14.66
C GLU A 22 -21.03 -13.64 -13.55
N GLN A 23 -20.86 -13.26 -12.27
CA GLN A 23 -21.08 -14.17 -11.14
C GLN A 23 -22.56 -14.54 -10.97
N VAL A 24 -23.46 -13.58 -11.22
CA VAL A 24 -24.91 -13.73 -10.99
C VAL A 24 -25.59 -14.45 -12.15
N ASP A 25 -25.29 -14.05 -13.38
CA ASP A 25 -26.13 -14.41 -14.53
C ASP A 25 -25.74 -15.74 -15.17
N ASN A 26 -24.46 -16.14 -15.08
CA ASN A 26 -23.94 -17.31 -15.78
C ASN A 26 -23.57 -18.48 -14.86
N GLY A 27 -23.66 -18.31 -13.53
CA GLY A 27 -23.16 -19.29 -12.57
C GLY A 27 -21.66 -19.59 -12.70
N LYS A 28 -20.92 -18.70 -13.38
CA LYS A 28 -19.46 -18.78 -13.52
C LYS A 28 -18.84 -18.08 -12.32
N TRP A 29 -18.42 -18.89 -11.35
CA TRP A 29 -17.70 -18.41 -10.20
C TRP A 29 -16.31 -17.93 -10.61
N LEU A 30 -15.90 -16.78 -10.07
CA LEU A 30 -14.55 -16.27 -10.15
C LEU A 30 -13.65 -17.27 -9.43
N GLU A 31 -12.76 -17.92 -10.18
CA GLU A 31 -11.81 -18.84 -9.60
C GLU A 31 -10.83 -18.09 -8.69
N LEU A 32 -10.32 -18.75 -7.65
CA LEU A 32 -9.45 -18.12 -6.65
C LEU A 32 -8.22 -17.45 -7.30
N ASP A 33 -7.61 -18.10 -8.28
CA ASP A 33 -6.45 -17.55 -9.01
C ASP A 33 -6.83 -16.30 -9.82
N GLU A 34 -8.04 -16.26 -10.41
CA GLU A 34 -8.55 -15.08 -11.12
C GLU A 34 -8.80 -13.92 -10.13
N ALA A 35 -9.33 -14.23 -8.93
CA ALA A 35 -9.53 -13.25 -7.88
C ALA A 35 -8.20 -12.66 -7.37
N ILE A 36 -7.21 -13.52 -7.09
CA ILE A 36 -5.87 -13.12 -6.65
C ILE A 36 -5.22 -12.19 -7.68
N GLU A 37 -5.31 -12.53 -8.97
CA GLU A 37 -4.79 -11.70 -10.06
C GLU A 37 -5.49 -10.34 -10.13
N LEU A 38 -6.82 -10.29 -9.95
CA LEU A 38 -7.57 -9.03 -9.90
C LEU A 38 -7.18 -8.15 -8.70
N PHE A 39 -6.96 -8.75 -7.53
CA PHE A 39 -6.46 -8.04 -6.36
C PHE A 39 -5.09 -7.43 -6.65
N HIS A 40 -4.15 -8.22 -7.18
CA HIS A 40 -2.81 -7.72 -7.51
C HIS A 40 -2.87 -6.59 -8.55
N ARG A 41 -3.58 -6.75 -9.66
CA ARG A 41 -3.72 -5.70 -10.69
C ARG A 41 -4.28 -4.40 -10.11
N SER A 42 -5.27 -4.50 -9.24
CA SER A 42 -5.92 -3.35 -8.62
C SER A 42 -4.98 -2.66 -7.62
N SER A 43 -4.25 -3.43 -6.81
CA SER A 43 -3.25 -2.92 -5.86
C SER A 43 -2.09 -2.20 -6.56
N PHE A 44 -1.73 -2.61 -7.78
CA PHE A 44 -0.69 -1.96 -8.59
C PHE A 44 -1.21 -0.89 -9.56
N SER A 45 -2.47 -0.48 -9.48
CA SER A 45 -3.04 0.55 -10.37
C SER A 45 -2.23 1.86 -10.39
N TRP A 46 -1.67 2.27 -9.24
CA TRP A 46 -0.78 3.43 -9.13
C TRP A 46 0.53 3.29 -9.92
N LEU A 47 1.08 2.06 -9.98
CA LEU A 47 2.29 1.72 -10.72
C LEU A 47 2.04 1.89 -12.23
N TYR A 48 0.91 1.34 -12.71
CA TYR A 48 0.46 1.51 -14.10
C TYR A 48 0.23 2.99 -14.45
N MET A 49 -0.44 3.75 -13.58
CA MET A 49 -0.66 5.19 -13.79
C MET A 49 0.67 5.95 -13.92
N GLY A 50 1.64 5.66 -13.05
CA GLY A 50 2.98 6.27 -13.12
C GLY A 50 3.72 5.93 -14.41
N ALA A 51 3.76 4.65 -14.79
CA ALA A 51 4.44 4.19 -16.01
C ALA A 51 3.83 4.78 -17.29
N ILE A 52 2.49 4.78 -17.41
CA ILE A 52 1.80 5.37 -18.57
C ILE A 52 2.01 6.89 -18.61
N ALA A 53 1.91 7.56 -17.47
CA ALA A 53 2.13 9.01 -17.40
C ALA A 53 3.55 9.39 -17.83
N GLN A 54 4.55 8.56 -17.53
CA GLN A 54 5.91 8.75 -18.03
C GLN A 54 5.96 8.69 -19.55
N VAL A 55 5.39 7.65 -20.16
CA VAL A 55 5.36 7.50 -21.63
C VAL A 55 4.65 8.68 -22.29
N VAL A 56 3.48 9.07 -21.78
CA VAL A 56 2.73 10.23 -22.28
C VAL A 56 3.54 11.52 -22.19
N LYS A 57 4.29 11.70 -21.10
CA LYS A 57 5.14 12.88 -20.89
C LYS A 57 6.36 12.90 -21.82
N GLU A 58 7.08 11.78 -21.93
CA GLU A 58 8.33 11.66 -22.69
C GLU A 58 8.08 11.71 -24.20
N LEU A 59 7.08 10.98 -24.69
CA LEU A 59 6.67 10.99 -26.09
C LEU A 59 5.75 12.19 -26.43
N LYS A 60 5.43 13.02 -25.44
CA LYS A 60 4.58 14.20 -25.58
C LYS A 60 3.22 13.92 -26.23
N ILE A 61 2.63 12.75 -25.95
CA ILE A 61 1.35 12.28 -26.54
C ILE A 61 0.19 13.27 -26.29
N TYR A 62 0.27 14.03 -25.19
CA TYR A 62 -0.71 15.05 -24.85
C TYR A 62 -0.73 16.25 -25.83
N GLN A 63 0.34 16.43 -26.63
CA GLN A 63 0.45 17.51 -27.60
C GLN A 63 -0.58 17.32 -28.72
N GLY A 64 -1.29 18.40 -29.06
CA GLY A 64 -2.42 18.38 -29.99
C GLY A 64 -3.76 18.62 -29.28
N LYS A 65 -3.92 18.17 -28.03
CA LYS A 65 -5.11 18.45 -27.19
C LYS A 65 -4.81 19.36 -25.99
N PHE A 66 -3.60 19.29 -25.44
CA PHE A 66 -3.19 20.06 -24.27
C PHE A 66 -1.91 20.84 -24.52
N LYS A 67 -1.86 22.08 -24.02
CA LYS A 67 -0.71 22.99 -24.22
C LYS A 67 0.52 22.54 -23.46
N THR A 68 0.34 22.02 -22.24
CA THR A 68 1.42 21.59 -21.35
C THR A 68 1.07 20.25 -20.70
N PHE A 69 2.06 19.55 -20.18
CA PHE A 69 1.81 18.34 -19.38
C PHE A 69 0.99 18.66 -18.12
N LYS A 70 1.15 19.85 -17.55
CA LYS A 70 0.32 20.32 -16.42
C LYS A 70 -1.15 20.41 -16.82
N ASP A 71 -1.43 21.04 -17.96
CA ASP A 71 -2.79 21.15 -18.51
C ASP A 71 -3.41 19.77 -18.72
N PHE A 72 -2.63 18.81 -19.24
CA PHE A 72 -3.09 17.43 -19.38
C PHE A 72 -3.44 16.80 -18.04
N CYS A 73 -2.57 16.90 -17.03
CA CYS A 73 -2.83 16.34 -15.70
C CYS A 73 -4.10 16.94 -15.08
N GLU A 74 -4.22 18.27 -15.08
CA GLU A 74 -5.29 18.96 -14.38
C GLU A 74 -6.63 18.86 -15.12
N LYS A 75 -6.63 18.88 -16.46
CA LYS A 75 -7.88 18.90 -17.25
C LYS A 75 -8.35 17.51 -17.71
N ALA A 76 -7.43 16.57 -17.96
CA ALA A 76 -7.79 15.23 -18.44
C ALA A 76 -7.87 14.21 -17.31
N LEU A 77 -7.00 14.32 -16.31
CA LEU A 77 -6.90 13.35 -15.21
C LEU A 77 -7.54 13.85 -13.91
N ASP A 78 -7.90 15.13 -13.84
CA ASP A 78 -8.35 15.80 -12.61
C ASP A 78 -7.36 15.60 -11.45
N ARG A 79 -6.06 15.70 -11.75
CA ARG A 79 -4.97 15.54 -10.78
C ARG A 79 -3.93 16.62 -10.94
N SER A 80 -3.34 17.04 -9.83
CA SER A 80 -2.22 17.98 -9.88
C SER A 80 -1.03 17.34 -10.59
N ARG A 81 -0.26 18.16 -11.33
CA ARG A 81 1.01 17.72 -11.92
C ARG A 81 1.95 17.10 -10.88
N SER A 82 2.00 17.67 -9.67
CA SER A 82 2.87 17.19 -8.58
C SER A 82 2.54 15.74 -8.20
N TYR A 83 1.25 15.42 -8.09
CA TYR A 83 0.79 14.06 -7.82
C TYR A 83 1.22 13.07 -8.92
N ILE A 84 1.04 13.44 -10.18
CA ILE A 84 1.42 12.60 -11.33
C ILE A 84 2.94 12.42 -11.41
N GLU A 85 3.73 13.48 -11.21
CA GLU A 85 5.19 13.39 -11.19
C GLU A 85 5.69 12.48 -10.06
N ARG A 86 5.00 12.49 -8.92
CA ARG A 86 5.29 11.61 -7.78
C ARG A 86 5.01 10.14 -8.14
N LEU A 87 3.87 9.84 -8.78
CA LEU A 87 3.57 8.50 -9.29
C LEU A 87 4.64 8.03 -10.28
N ILE A 88 5.05 8.87 -11.22
CA ILE A 88 6.12 8.56 -12.19
C ILE A 88 7.42 8.18 -11.48
N LYS A 89 7.82 8.93 -10.44
CA LYS A 89 9.06 8.64 -9.71
C LYS A 89 8.96 7.33 -8.93
N ALA A 90 7.85 7.11 -8.23
CA ALA A 90 7.63 5.90 -7.46
C ALA A 90 7.54 4.66 -8.36
N SER A 91 6.88 4.76 -9.52
CA SER A 91 6.77 3.66 -10.48
C SER A 91 8.13 3.24 -11.04
N LYS A 92 9.00 4.21 -11.30
CA LYS A 92 10.37 3.93 -11.76
C LYS A 92 11.14 3.08 -10.77
N ILE A 93 11.04 3.40 -9.47
CA ILE A 93 11.72 2.62 -8.42
C ILE A 93 11.26 1.17 -8.40
N VAL A 94 9.95 0.94 -8.47
CA VAL A 94 9.43 -0.44 -8.47
C VAL A 94 9.89 -1.20 -9.71
N ILE A 95 9.87 -0.57 -10.89
CA ILE A 95 10.35 -1.17 -12.14
C ILE A 95 11.85 -1.48 -12.05
N GLU A 96 12.65 -0.56 -11.50
CA GLU A 96 14.09 -0.73 -11.33
C GLU A 96 14.41 -1.90 -10.38
N LEU A 97 13.74 -1.97 -9.23
CA LEU A 97 13.85 -3.10 -8.29
C LEU A 97 13.44 -4.43 -8.94
N ALA A 98 12.37 -4.44 -9.73
CA ALA A 98 11.95 -5.63 -10.47
C ALA A 98 13.01 -6.06 -11.50
N GLN A 99 13.63 -5.11 -12.21
CA GLN A 99 14.71 -5.37 -13.17
C GLN A 99 15.98 -5.88 -12.50
N MET A 100 16.24 -5.49 -11.25
CA MET A 100 17.32 -6.03 -10.41
C MET A 100 17.03 -7.44 -9.87
N GLY A 101 15.82 -7.97 -10.08
CA GLY A 101 15.44 -9.32 -9.68
C GLY A 101 14.81 -9.45 -8.30
N PHE A 102 14.40 -8.35 -7.67
CA PHE A 102 13.67 -8.41 -6.40
C PHE A 102 12.26 -8.98 -6.61
N SER A 103 11.93 -10.04 -5.86
CA SER A 103 10.59 -10.64 -5.85
C SER A 103 9.62 -9.92 -4.92
N LYS A 104 10.14 -9.29 -3.85
CA LYS A 104 9.38 -8.45 -2.92
C LYS A 104 9.52 -7.00 -3.32
N LEU A 105 8.43 -6.38 -3.74
CA LEU A 105 8.39 -5.00 -4.23
C LEU A 105 7.54 -4.11 -3.30
N PRO A 106 7.76 -2.79 -3.29
CA PRO A 106 6.85 -1.86 -2.65
C PRO A 106 5.42 -2.04 -3.19
N VAL A 107 4.46 -2.27 -2.30
CA VAL A 107 3.06 -2.56 -2.66
C VAL A 107 2.22 -1.30 -2.88
N ASN A 108 2.70 -0.15 -2.40
CA ASN A 108 2.04 1.14 -2.60
C ASN A 108 3.05 2.27 -2.87
N GLU A 109 2.56 3.37 -3.43
CA GLU A 109 3.39 4.54 -3.75
C GLU A 109 4.09 5.12 -2.51
N ALA A 110 3.45 5.08 -1.34
CA ALA A 110 4.00 5.68 -0.13
C ALA A 110 5.26 4.95 0.35
N GLN A 111 5.33 3.62 0.19
CA GLN A 111 6.55 2.83 0.44
C GLN A 111 7.64 3.12 -0.60
N ALA A 112 7.29 3.27 -1.87
CA ALA A 112 8.26 3.54 -2.94
C ALA A 112 8.82 4.98 -2.90
N ARG A 113 8.05 5.93 -2.38
CA ARG A 113 8.39 7.36 -2.40
C ARG A 113 9.71 7.71 -1.68
N PRO A 114 9.99 7.23 -0.45
CA PRO A 114 11.28 7.47 0.22
C PRO A 114 12.48 6.98 -0.59
N LEU A 115 12.30 5.89 -1.35
CA LEU A 115 13.34 5.26 -2.15
C LEU A 115 13.72 6.06 -3.39
N THR A 116 12.89 7.02 -3.83
CA THR A 116 13.12 7.83 -5.05
C THR A 116 14.38 8.70 -5.02
N LYS A 117 15.07 8.75 -3.88
CA LYS A 117 16.33 9.45 -3.67
C LYS A 117 17.55 8.62 -4.09
N TYR A 118 17.39 7.30 -4.25
CA TYR A 118 18.46 6.34 -4.53
C TYR A 118 18.31 5.74 -5.92
N GLN A 119 19.40 5.22 -6.48
CA GLN A 119 19.46 4.57 -7.79
C GLN A 119 20.53 3.47 -7.79
N GLY A 120 20.39 2.48 -8.67
CA GLY A 120 21.40 1.45 -8.87
C GLY A 120 21.67 0.62 -7.60
N ASP A 121 22.94 0.34 -7.34
CA ASP A 121 23.37 -0.51 -6.22
C ASP A 121 22.91 0.03 -4.85
N GLU A 122 22.92 1.35 -4.66
CA GLU A 122 22.47 1.97 -3.41
C GLU A 122 20.98 1.72 -3.16
N LEU A 123 20.15 1.79 -4.20
CA LEU A 123 18.72 1.45 -4.10
C LEU A 123 18.55 -0.03 -3.74
N ALA A 124 19.32 -0.91 -4.39
CA ALA A 124 19.27 -2.35 -4.15
C ALA A 124 19.65 -2.68 -2.71
N ASP A 125 20.77 -2.16 -2.21
CA ASP A 125 21.26 -2.39 -0.84
C ASP A 125 20.24 -1.94 0.21
N ARG A 126 19.71 -0.72 0.04
CA ARG A 126 18.72 -0.13 0.94
C ARG A 126 17.42 -0.93 0.97
N TRP A 127 16.92 -1.35 -0.19
CA TRP A 127 15.72 -2.16 -0.26
C TRP A 127 15.93 -3.56 0.30
N ASN A 128 17.11 -4.14 0.04
CA ASN A 128 17.50 -5.44 0.55
C ASN A 128 17.51 -5.48 2.09
N GLU A 129 17.99 -4.41 2.73
CA GLU A 129 17.95 -4.27 4.19
C GLU A 129 16.51 -4.31 4.73
N VAL A 130 15.59 -3.59 4.09
CA VAL A 130 14.18 -3.52 4.52
C VAL A 130 13.53 -4.91 4.47
N ILE A 131 13.64 -5.62 3.35
CA ILE A 131 12.92 -6.88 3.14
C ILE A 131 13.48 -8.07 3.93
N HIS A 132 14.72 -7.97 4.43
CA HIS A 132 15.37 -8.99 5.27
C HIS A 132 15.21 -8.72 6.76
N THR A 133 14.91 -7.48 7.16
CA THR A 133 14.77 -7.13 8.58
C THR A 133 13.32 -7.04 9.04
N ILE A 134 12.37 -6.90 8.13
CA ILE A 134 10.96 -6.69 8.47
C ILE A 134 10.09 -7.71 7.71
N PRO A 135 9.17 -8.43 8.39
CA PRO A 135 8.18 -9.27 7.74
C PRO A 135 7.36 -8.48 6.72
N SER A 136 7.07 -9.08 5.56
CA SER A 136 6.52 -8.35 4.41
C SER A 136 5.19 -7.64 4.69
N HIS A 137 4.35 -8.18 5.57
CA HIS A 137 3.06 -7.58 5.96
C HIS A 137 3.21 -6.38 6.91
N LEU A 138 4.38 -6.20 7.54
CA LEU A 138 4.68 -5.09 8.47
C LEU A 138 5.47 -3.95 7.82
N ILE A 139 5.85 -4.06 6.55
CA ILE A 139 6.59 -3.00 5.86
C ILE A 139 5.64 -1.82 5.63
N THR A 140 5.75 -0.77 6.44
CA THR A 140 4.98 0.47 6.28
C THR A 140 5.82 1.55 5.61
N ALA A 141 5.15 2.57 5.04
CA ALA A 141 5.85 3.72 4.45
C ALA A 141 6.73 4.47 5.46
N GLU A 142 6.29 4.56 6.72
CA GLU A 142 7.04 5.19 7.81
C GLU A 142 8.32 4.41 8.13
N ILE A 143 8.23 3.08 8.22
CA ILE A 143 9.38 2.22 8.46
C ILE A 143 10.39 2.32 7.32
N VAL A 144 9.91 2.31 6.07
CA VAL A 144 10.80 2.51 4.91
C VAL A 144 11.47 3.89 5.02
N GLU A 145 10.72 4.96 5.25
CA GLU A 145 11.28 6.31 5.36
C GLU A 145 12.30 6.45 6.50
N GLU A 146 12.07 5.79 7.64
CA GLU A 146 13.01 5.76 8.77
C GLU A 146 14.33 5.08 8.41
N ARG A 147 14.30 3.93 7.73
CA ARG A 147 15.50 3.18 7.32
C ARG A 147 16.31 3.88 6.24
N MET A 148 15.66 4.74 5.45
CA MET A 148 16.33 5.56 4.44
C MET A 148 17.02 6.80 5.04
N ASP A 149 16.67 7.22 6.26
CA ASP A 149 17.24 8.42 6.88
C ASP A 149 18.58 8.11 7.57
N GLU A 150 19.69 8.24 6.84
CA GLU A 150 21.07 8.01 7.32
C GLU A 150 21.45 8.83 8.57
N LYS A 151 20.71 9.88 8.90
CA LYS A 151 21.05 10.87 9.94
C LYS A 151 20.62 10.50 11.36
N LYS A 152 20.19 9.26 11.60
CA LYS A 152 19.54 8.86 12.86
C LYS A 152 20.33 7.87 13.71
N GLU A 153 21.65 7.81 13.57
CA GLU A 153 22.53 7.03 14.46
C GLU A 153 22.30 7.33 15.96
N TYR A 154 21.70 8.50 16.28
CA TYR A 154 21.31 8.91 17.63
C TYR A 154 19.83 9.36 17.77
N ALA A 155 18.94 8.91 16.87
CA ALA A 155 17.52 9.23 17.03
C ALA A 155 16.91 8.39 18.16
N TYR A 156 16.83 8.97 19.35
CA TYR A 156 16.10 8.37 20.46
C TYR A 156 14.63 8.14 20.06
N ARG A 157 14.16 6.90 20.20
CA ARG A 157 12.73 6.61 20.21
C ARG A 157 12.17 7.01 21.57
N SER A 158 11.08 7.78 21.59
CA SER A 158 10.39 8.15 22.82
C SER A 158 9.16 7.27 23.00
N ILE A 159 9.13 6.48 24.07
CA ILE A 159 7.95 5.72 24.48
C ILE A 159 7.28 6.49 25.61
N LYS A 160 5.97 6.74 25.50
CA LYS A 160 5.20 7.33 26.59
C LYS A 160 4.83 6.23 27.59
N ILE A 161 5.59 6.15 28.67
CA ILE A 161 5.31 5.23 29.77
C ILE A 161 4.34 5.93 30.74
N PRO A 162 3.19 5.33 31.07
CA PRO A 162 2.30 5.86 32.09
C PRO A 162 3.07 6.04 33.41
N ARG A 163 2.92 7.21 34.04
CA ARG A 163 3.69 7.58 35.25
C ARG A 163 3.63 6.53 36.34
N LYS A 164 2.46 5.94 36.57
CA LYS A 164 2.26 4.87 37.55
C LYS A 164 3.18 3.66 37.31
N VAL A 165 3.29 3.23 36.04
CA VAL A 165 4.14 2.09 35.65
C VAL A 165 5.61 2.41 35.89
N TRP A 166 6.01 3.64 35.57
CA TRP A 166 7.38 4.10 35.81
C TRP A 166 7.71 4.18 37.31
N ASP A 167 6.82 4.76 38.11
CA ASP A 167 7.02 4.91 39.56
C ASP A 167 7.15 3.53 40.25
N GLU A 168 6.34 2.55 39.82
CA GLU A 168 6.43 1.16 40.31
C GLU A 168 7.74 0.47 39.91
N PHE A 169 8.20 0.67 38.68
CA PHE A 169 9.49 0.16 38.21
C PHE A 169 10.66 0.78 38.98
N GLU A 170 10.66 2.10 39.12
CA GLU A 170 11.69 2.86 39.83
C GLU A 170 11.80 2.43 41.29
N ALA A 171 10.68 2.31 42.01
CA ALA A 171 10.68 1.84 43.39
C ALA A 171 11.32 0.45 43.55
N LYS A 172 11.00 -0.49 42.63
CA LYS A 172 11.56 -1.85 42.65
C LYS A 172 13.05 -1.89 42.35
N VAL A 173 13.54 -1.03 41.45
CA VAL A 173 14.97 -0.98 41.11
C VAL A 173 15.77 -0.34 42.25
N LEU A 174 15.24 0.72 42.86
CA LEU A 174 15.88 1.41 43.97
C LEU A 174 15.95 0.55 45.25
N ASP A 175 14.91 -0.24 45.56
CA ASP A 175 14.91 -1.18 46.69
C ASP A 175 16.05 -2.22 46.58
N LYS A 176 16.41 -2.60 45.34
CA LYS A 176 17.54 -3.48 45.05
C LYS A 176 18.89 -2.75 44.94
N GLY A 177 18.95 -1.45 45.20
CA GLY A 177 20.16 -0.62 45.11
C GLY A 177 20.61 -0.31 43.68
N GLY A 178 19.73 -0.49 42.68
CA GLY A 178 20.03 -0.29 41.26
C GLY A 178 19.79 1.14 40.76
N ASN A 179 20.15 1.38 39.50
CA ASN A 179 19.81 2.61 38.78
C ASN A 179 18.70 2.29 37.75
N PRO A 180 17.50 2.89 37.85
CA PRO A 180 16.37 2.58 36.95
C PRO A 180 16.70 2.72 35.47
N LYS A 181 17.49 3.73 35.08
CA LYS A 181 17.88 3.93 33.68
C LYS A 181 18.81 2.82 33.18
N LYS A 182 19.82 2.45 33.97
CA LYS A 182 20.73 1.35 33.61
C LYS A 182 20.01 0.00 33.58
N GLU A 183 19.07 -0.21 34.49
CA GLU A 183 18.27 -1.43 34.50
C GLU A 183 17.36 -1.50 33.28
N LEU A 184 16.76 -0.38 32.87
CA LEU A 184 15.99 -0.31 31.62
C LEU A 184 16.87 -0.56 30.38
N GLU A 185 18.07 0.05 30.33
CA GLU A 185 19.05 -0.19 29.25
C GLU A 185 19.47 -1.65 29.19
N LYS A 186 19.67 -2.28 30.36
CA LYS A 186 19.99 -3.71 30.47
C LYS A 186 18.83 -4.59 30.00
N LEU A 187 17.59 -4.31 30.43
CA LEU A 187 16.40 -5.05 29.99
C LEU A 187 16.19 -4.98 28.47
N LEU A 188 16.45 -3.81 27.87
CA LEU A 188 16.36 -3.63 26.42
C LEU A 188 17.52 -4.29 25.68
N GLY A 189 18.72 -4.37 26.29
CA GLY A 189 19.90 -4.99 25.70
C GLY A 189 19.96 -6.52 25.84
N GLU A 190 19.35 -7.07 26.89
CA GLU A 190 19.17 -8.51 27.13
C GLU A 190 17.86 -9.05 26.55
N TRP A 191 17.13 -8.22 25.79
CA TRP A 191 15.91 -8.65 25.13
C TRP A 191 16.27 -9.66 24.02
N GLU A 192 16.02 -10.93 24.31
CA GLU A 192 15.83 -11.93 23.27
C GLU A 192 14.36 -11.89 22.88
N PRO A 193 14.03 -11.82 21.58
CA PRO A 193 12.66 -12.06 21.17
C PRO A 193 12.26 -13.42 21.73
N GLU A 194 11.20 -13.47 22.53
CA GLU A 194 10.48 -14.72 22.69
C GLU A 194 10.19 -15.19 21.25
N GLU A 195 10.44 -16.47 20.94
CA GLU A 195 9.79 -17.04 19.77
C GLU A 195 8.31 -16.85 20.05
N GLU A 196 7.74 -15.77 19.52
CA GLU A 196 6.32 -15.63 19.36
C GLU A 196 5.97 -16.86 18.53
N THR A 197 5.55 -17.94 19.20
CA THR A 197 4.37 -18.63 18.72
C THR A 197 3.42 -17.49 18.47
N GLN A 198 3.27 -17.15 17.19
CA GLN A 198 2.23 -16.27 16.75
C GLN A 198 0.97 -16.91 17.33
N ASP A 199 0.56 -16.43 18.49
CA ASP A 199 -0.82 -16.09 18.70
C ASP A 199 -1.06 -14.96 17.68
N GLU A 200 -1.03 -15.33 16.39
CA GLU A 200 -1.96 -14.79 15.42
C GLU A 200 -3.23 -14.73 16.25
N GLU A 201 -3.75 -13.52 16.45
CA GLU A 201 -5.15 -13.40 16.79
C GLU A 201 -5.80 -14.22 15.69
N VAL A 202 -6.13 -15.48 16.02
CA VAL A 202 -6.84 -16.38 15.14
C VAL A 202 -8.16 -15.66 15.12
N LEU A 203 -8.28 -14.74 14.16
CA LEU A 203 -9.55 -14.32 13.62
C LEU A 203 -10.19 -15.66 13.38
N GLU A 204 -11.11 -16.06 14.27
CA GLU A 204 -11.85 -17.29 14.12
C GLU A 204 -12.27 -17.28 12.66
N ASP A 205 -11.84 -18.27 11.88
CA ASP A 205 -12.16 -18.35 10.46
C ASP A 205 -13.62 -17.95 10.36
N GLU A 206 -13.90 -16.78 9.79
CA GLU A 206 -15.27 -16.31 9.70
C GLU A 206 -15.97 -17.45 8.99
N ILE A 207 -16.97 -18.06 9.63
CA ILE A 207 -17.80 -19.03 8.95
C ILE A 207 -18.56 -18.19 7.93
N ILE A 208 -17.98 -18.04 6.75
CA ILE A 208 -18.55 -17.27 5.65
C ILE A 208 -19.75 -18.10 5.21
N GLU A 209 -20.94 -17.66 5.62
CA GLU A 209 -22.18 -18.20 5.10
C GLU A 209 -22.16 -18.09 3.57
N PRO A 210 -22.60 -19.12 2.84
CA PRO A 210 -22.58 -19.08 1.38
C PRO A 210 -23.38 -17.87 0.89
N VAL A 211 -22.76 -17.08 0.02
CA VAL A 211 -23.39 -15.90 -0.56
C VAL A 211 -24.64 -16.31 -1.33
N THR A 212 -25.78 -15.76 -0.93
CA THR A 212 -27.08 -16.00 -1.56
C THR A 212 -27.27 -15.16 -2.82
N VAL A 213 -28.08 -15.63 -3.76
CA VAL A 213 -28.41 -14.89 -4.99
C VAL A 213 -29.06 -13.54 -4.65
N GLU A 214 -29.86 -13.48 -3.59
CA GLU A 214 -30.47 -12.25 -3.08
C GLU A 214 -29.43 -11.21 -2.60
N GLN A 215 -28.35 -11.66 -1.96
CA GLN A 215 -27.25 -10.77 -1.54
C GLN A 215 -26.52 -10.18 -2.74
N VAL A 216 -26.24 -10.98 -3.78
CA VAL A 216 -25.55 -10.47 -4.96
C VAL A 216 -26.44 -9.51 -5.76
N ASN A 217 -27.75 -9.79 -5.87
CA ASN A 217 -28.70 -8.87 -6.50
C ASN A 217 -28.75 -7.52 -5.77
N ARG A 218 -28.66 -7.50 -4.43
CA ARG A 218 -28.58 -6.26 -3.67
C ARG A 218 -27.32 -5.46 -4.01
N TRP A 219 -26.16 -6.11 -4.14
CA TRP A 219 -24.92 -5.43 -4.52
C TRP A 219 -24.99 -4.84 -5.93
N LEU A 220 -25.63 -5.54 -6.87
CA LEU A 220 -25.90 -5.02 -8.21
C LEU A 220 -26.77 -3.77 -8.17
N ASP A 221 -27.88 -3.80 -7.42
CA ASP A 221 -28.75 -2.64 -7.23
C ASP A 221 -27.99 -1.45 -6.63
N ASP A 222 -27.15 -1.68 -5.61
CA ASP A 222 -26.34 -0.64 -4.98
C ASP A 222 -25.32 -0.04 -5.97
N LEU A 223 -24.67 -0.86 -6.79
CA LEU A 223 -23.74 -0.42 -7.82
C LEU A 223 -24.42 0.36 -8.94
N GLU A 224 -25.57 -0.10 -9.44
CA GLU A 224 -26.36 0.64 -10.42
C GLU A 224 -26.80 2.00 -9.86
N ASN A 225 -27.19 2.06 -8.59
CA ASN A 225 -27.58 3.31 -7.94
C ASN A 225 -26.40 4.27 -7.75
N LEU A 226 -25.19 3.77 -7.48
CA LEU A 226 -23.97 4.58 -7.46
C LEU A 226 -23.63 5.11 -8.86
N CYS A 227 -23.79 4.27 -9.87
CA CYS A 227 -23.58 4.61 -11.27
C CYS A 227 -24.50 5.75 -11.75
N ARG A 228 -25.76 5.77 -11.31
CA ARG A 228 -26.74 6.83 -11.66
C ARG A 228 -26.51 8.17 -10.92
N LYS A 229 -25.61 8.21 -9.94
CA LYS A 229 -25.34 9.40 -9.12
C LYS A 229 -24.04 10.13 -9.49
N LEU A 230 -23.23 9.55 -10.36
CA LEU A 230 -21.99 10.12 -10.90
C LEU A 230 -22.27 10.90 -12.19
#